data_AF-A0A962LYK8-F1
#
_entry.id   AF-A0A962LYK8-F1
#
_cell.length_a   1.000
_cell.length_b   1.000
_cell.length_c   1.000
_cell.angle_alpha   90.00
_cell.angle_beta   90.00
_cell.angle_gamma   90.00
#
_symmetry.space_group_name_H-M   'P 1'
#
loop_
_entity.id
_entity.type
_entity.pdbx_description
1 polymer ?
#
loop_
_entity_poly.entity_id
_entity_poly.type
_entity_poly.pdbx_seq_one_letter_code
_entity_poly.pdbx_strand_id
1 'polypeptide(L)'
;NSQGGILGGALMGVIQDVTRGVLGVPGMSYSMLLRRSIDFAAYRPFFSGSGTGDGGGGYPSIKDQSFLLSMAQMLWDRAESSGYVYHIEHHPLPNTPPHAVLMQVAYGDHQVSMWTAEFMARSIGAKLRVPAVEAGRHPDSNPYVALEPVPAGDFTGSVLTIWDNGPEGGGSNNGGTVPPPITNLPPFEPDYGYDPHSLPRKDATAQQQKSYFLMPAGEGKFVDTCDTSLPCTTDGYVPGGGR
;
A
#
# COMPACT_ATOMS: atom_id res chain seq x y z
N ASN A 1 4.14 -1.01 8.89
CA ASN A 1 5.39 -0.96 8.11
C ASN A 1 5.15 0.00 6.98
N SER A 2 6.15 0.72 6.48
CA SER A 2 5.98 1.82 5.51
C SER A 2 7.05 1.67 4.43
N GLN A 3 8.17 2.38 4.57
CA GLN A 3 9.39 2.18 3.79
C GLN A 3 9.83 0.71 3.70
N GLY A 4 9.68 -0.07 4.78
CA GLY A 4 9.95 -1.52 4.74
C GLY A 4 9.03 -2.32 3.80
N GLY A 5 7.80 -1.87 3.55
CA GLY A 5 6.91 -2.43 2.52
C GLY A 5 7.29 -1.95 1.11
N ILE A 6 7.70 -0.69 0.98
CA ILE A 6 8.12 -0.09 -0.31
C ILE A 6 9.44 -0.68 -0.82
N LEU A 7 10.42 -0.89 0.06
CA LEU A 7 11.70 -1.51 -0.29
C LEU A 7 11.63 -3.05 -0.19
N GLY A 8 10.69 -3.56 0.61
CA GLY A 8 10.55 -5.00 0.85
C GLY A 8 10.20 -5.80 -0.40
N GLY A 9 9.49 -5.22 -1.37
CA GLY A 9 9.26 -5.90 -2.65
C GLY A 9 10.54 -6.12 -3.46
N ALA A 10 11.52 -5.19 -3.38
CA ALA A 10 12.84 -5.40 -3.98
C ALA A 10 13.58 -6.57 -3.32
N LEU A 11 13.54 -6.64 -1.98
CA LEU A 11 14.12 -7.77 -1.25
C LEU A 11 13.48 -9.10 -1.65
N MET A 12 12.13 -9.15 -1.71
CA MET A 12 11.39 -10.33 -2.13
C MET A 12 11.61 -10.69 -3.61
N GLY A 13 12.14 -9.78 -4.43
CA GLY A 13 12.53 -10.08 -5.81
C GLY A 13 13.91 -10.74 -5.95
N VAL A 14 14.71 -10.79 -4.88
CA VAL A 14 16.12 -11.25 -4.97
C VAL A 14 16.55 -12.23 -3.87
N ILE A 15 15.88 -12.25 -2.72
CA ILE A 15 16.27 -13.08 -1.58
C ILE A 15 16.18 -14.57 -1.94
N GLN A 16 17.09 -15.38 -1.38
CA GLN A 16 17.14 -16.83 -1.63
C GLN A 16 16.68 -17.68 -0.45
N ASP A 17 16.66 -17.10 0.75
CA ASP A 17 16.51 -17.84 2.01
C ASP A 17 15.06 -18.01 2.46
N VAL A 18 14.13 -17.22 1.91
CA VAL A 18 12.71 -17.23 2.27
C VAL A 18 11.87 -17.23 1.00
N THR A 19 10.65 -17.76 1.06
CA THR A 19 9.72 -17.77 -0.09
C THR A 19 8.45 -16.95 0.17
N ARG A 20 8.31 -16.37 1.37
CA ARG A 20 7.14 -15.59 1.77
C ARG A 20 7.52 -14.33 2.51
N GLY A 21 6.84 -13.23 2.20
CA GLY A 21 7.03 -11.94 2.85
C GLY A 21 5.72 -11.23 3.12
N VAL A 22 5.68 -10.40 4.17
CA VAL A 22 4.56 -9.49 4.44
C VAL A 22 5.01 -8.06 4.22
N LEU A 23 4.35 -7.39 3.29
CA LEU A 23 4.56 -5.99 2.97
C LEU A 23 3.43 -5.19 3.65
N GLY A 24 3.73 -4.59 4.80
CA GLY A 24 2.77 -3.76 5.53
C GLY A 24 2.77 -2.33 5.01
N VAL A 25 1.57 -1.75 4.86
CA VAL A 25 1.21 -0.54 4.10
C VAL A 25 2.23 -0.19 2.99
N PRO A 26 2.35 -1.08 1.99
CA PRO A 26 3.33 -0.95 0.94
C PRO A 26 2.83 -0.04 -0.18
N GLY A 27 3.75 0.27 -1.08
CA GLY A 27 3.51 0.98 -2.32
C GLY A 27 4.77 0.85 -3.16
N MET A 28 4.73 1.34 -4.39
CA MET A 28 5.91 1.39 -5.25
C MET A 28 5.93 2.65 -6.11
N SER A 29 7.06 2.87 -6.78
CA SER A 29 7.29 4.05 -7.62
C SER A 29 7.23 5.35 -6.83
N TYR A 30 8.34 5.73 -6.18
CA TYR A 30 8.50 7.02 -5.51
C TYR A 30 8.09 8.24 -6.37
N SER A 31 8.30 8.18 -7.68
CA SER A 31 7.85 9.21 -8.62
C SER A 31 6.34 9.47 -8.61
N MET A 32 5.54 8.42 -8.38
CA MET A 32 4.10 8.55 -8.14
C MET A 32 3.81 8.85 -6.67
N LEU A 33 4.47 8.14 -5.75
CA LEU A 33 4.14 8.13 -4.34
C LEU A 33 4.45 9.47 -3.64
N LEU A 34 5.64 10.05 -3.85
CA LEU A 34 6.14 11.15 -3.03
C LEU A 34 5.20 12.35 -3.03
N ARG A 35 4.64 12.72 -4.19
CA ARG A 35 3.73 13.87 -4.26
C ARG A 35 2.37 13.62 -3.58
N ARG A 36 2.00 12.36 -3.41
CA ARG A 36 0.78 11.89 -2.75
C ARG A 36 1.01 11.52 -1.28
N SER A 37 2.19 11.79 -0.74
CA SER A 37 2.57 11.50 0.64
C SER A 37 2.68 12.77 1.47
N ILE A 38 2.06 12.79 2.64
CA ILE A 38 2.22 13.87 3.62
C ILE A 38 3.66 14.01 4.09
N ASP A 39 4.42 12.92 4.14
CA ASP A 39 5.83 12.93 4.55
C ASP A 39 6.70 13.74 3.58
N PHE A 40 6.30 13.81 2.30
CA PHE A 40 7.01 14.64 1.33
C PHE A 40 6.81 16.14 1.58
N ALA A 41 5.80 16.54 2.36
CA ALA A 41 5.53 17.95 2.64
C ALA A 41 6.74 18.66 3.26
N ALA A 42 7.49 17.98 4.12
CA ALA A 42 8.72 18.51 4.72
C ALA A 42 9.84 18.76 3.70
N TYR A 43 9.87 18.02 2.60
CA TYR A 43 10.90 18.15 1.55
C TYR A 43 10.50 19.11 0.43
N ARG A 44 9.20 19.42 0.28
CA ARG A 44 8.69 20.34 -0.76
C ARG A 44 9.35 21.71 -0.76
N PRO A 45 9.63 22.38 0.38
CA PRO A 45 10.29 23.68 0.37
C PRO A 45 11.69 23.63 -0.24
N PHE A 46 12.46 22.58 0.06
CA PHE A 46 13.80 22.40 -0.50
C PHE A 46 13.73 22.03 -1.98
N PHE A 47 12.81 21.15 -2.37
CA PHE A 47 12.67 20.73 -3.76
C PHE A 47 12.18 21.85 -4.67
N SER A 48 11.26 22.70 -4.17
CA SER A 48 10.75 23.86 -4.89
C SER A 48 11.69 25.08 -4.84
N GLY A 49 12.65 25.10 -3.92
CA GLY A 49 13.54 26.24 -3.69
C GLY A 49 12.98 27.31 -2.75
N SER A 50 11.71 27.21 -2.33
CA SER A 50 11.12 28.19 -1.40
C SER A 50 11.74 28.14 0.00
N GLY A 51 12.34 27.01 0.37
CA GLY A 51 13.04 26.81 1.64
C GLY A 51 14.56 27.00 1.58
N THR A 52 15.12 27.43 0.44
CA THR A 52 16.58 27.47 0.24
C THR A 52 17.22 28.87 0.34
N GLY A 53 16.41 29.91 0.62
CA GLY A 53 16.86 31.31 0.74
C GLY A 53 17.20 31.97 -0.61
N ASP A 54 17.55 33.26 -0.57
CA ASP A 54 17.70 34.13 -1.76
C ASP A 54 18.82 33.69 -2.72
N GLY A 55 19.83 32.97 -2.22
CA GLY A 55 20.93 32.40 -3.01
C GLY A 55 20.82 30.90 -3.25
N GLY A 56 19.72 30.28 -2.81
CA GLY A 56 19.46 28.86 -2.98
C GLY A 56 18.93 28.52 -4.37
N GLY A 57 18.80 27.22 -4.64
CA GLY A 57 18.24 26.70 -5.89
C GLY A 57 17.10 25.73 -5.63
N GLY A 58 16.28 25.51 -6.64
CA GLY A 58 15.21 24.52 -6.62
C GLY A 58 14.42 24.54 -7.92
N TYR A 59 13.31 23.80 -7.94
CA TYR A 59 12.46 23.66 -9.12
C TYR A 59 11.06 24.19 -8.81
N PRO A 60 10.76 25.50 -9.02
CA PRO A 60 9.45 26.06 -8.69
C PRO A 60 8.31 25.47 -9.52
N SER A 61 8.61 25.08 -10.76
CA SER A 61 7.66 24.45 -11.68
C SER A 61 7.27 23.05 -11.20
N ILE A 62 5.96 22.84 -10.97
CA ILE A 62 5.40 21.54 -10.64
C ILE A 62 5.66 20.51 -11.75
N LYS A 63 5.78 20.94 -13.01
CA LYS A 63 6.08 20.05 -14.14
C LYS A 63 7.51 19.55 -14.09
N ASP A 64 8.46 20.45 -13.83
CA ASP A 64 9.89 20.15 -13.77
C ASP A 64 10.18 19.20 -12.61
N GLN A 65 9.57 19.48 -11.46
CA GLN A 65 9.57 18.60 -10.29
C GLN A 65 9.08 17.18 -10.63
N SER A 66 7.96 17.05 -11.36
CA SER A 66 7.46 15.74 -11.78
C SER A 66 8.42 15.03 -12.72
N PHE A 67 8.97 15.73 -13.71
CA PHE A 67 9.94 15.19 -14.64
C PHE A 67 11.19 14.69 -13.93
N LEU A 68 11.72 15.46 -12.98
CA LEU A 68 12.90 15.10 -12.19
C LEU A 68 12.65 13.89 -11.29
N LEU A 69 11.48 13.80 -10.65
CA LEU A 69 11.12 12.63 -9.87
C LEU A 69 11.03 11.38 -10.76
N SER A 70 10.49 11.49 -11.98
CA SER A 70 10.49 10.40 -12.96
C SER A 70 11.90 10.00 -13.42
N MET A 71 12.82 10.95 -13.59
CA MET A 71 14.23 10.62 -13.87
C MET A 71 14.91 9.96 -12.67
N ALA A 72 14.70 10.48 -11.46
CA ALA A 72 15.26 9.93 -10.23
C ALA A 72 14.72 8.52 -9.96
N GLN A 73 13.49 8.22 -10.37
CA GLN A 73 12.92 6.87 -10.28
C GLN A 73 13.82 5.82 -10.93
N MET A 74 14.42 6.10 -12.09
CA MET A 74 15.33 5.15 -12.76
C MET A 74 16.53 4.75 -11.90
N LEU A 75 16.98 5.66 -11.02
CA LEU A 75 18.03 5.36 -10.04
C LEU A 75 17.48 4.52 -8.89
N TRP A 76 16.29 4.87 -8.38
CA TRP A 76 15.66 4.18 -7.26
C TRP A 76 15.14 2.79 -7.60
N ASP A 77 14.76 2.52 -8.85
CA ASP A 77 14.30 1.20 -9.33
C ASP A 77 15.31 0.09 -9.00
N ARG A 78 16.60 0.42 -8.85
CA ARG A 78 17.67 -0.51 -8.47
C ARG A 78 17.56 -1.03 -7.03
N ALA A 79 16.73 -0.43 -6.19
CA ALA A 79 16.58 -0.78 -4.78
C ALA A 79 15.12 -0.69 -4.28
N GLU A 80 14.17 -0.33 -5.14
CA GLU A 80 12.76 -0.14 -4.82
C GLU A 80 11.89 -1.19 -5.54
N SER A 81 10.70 -1.46 -5.00
CA SER A 81 9.80 -2.51 -5.50
C SER A 81 9.50 -2.43 -6.99
N SER A 82 9.34 -1.23 -7.56
CA SER A 82 9.06 -1.02 -9.00
C SER A 82 10.00 -1.77 -9.95
N GLY A 83 11.28 -1.92 -9.59
CA GLY A 83 12.27 -2.63 -10.42
C GLY A 83 12.20 -4.15 -10.33
N TYR A 84 11.47 -4.70 -9.35
CA TYR A 84 11.57 -6.11 -8.96
C TYR A 84 10.22 -6.83 -8.85
N VAL A 85 9.10 -6.13 -8.69
CA VAL A 85 7.79 -6.73 -8.42
C VAL A 85 7.33 -7.75 -9.46
N TYR A 86 7.68 -7.54 -10.73
CA TYR A 86 7.40 -8.48 -11.81
C TYR A 86 8.11 -9.84 -11.62
N HIS A 87 9.21 -9.85 -10.87
CA HIS A 87 10.06 -10.99 -10.59
C HIS A 87 9.75 -11.66 -9.25
N ILE A 88 8.72 -11.25 -8.52
CA ILE A 88 8.37 -11.84 -7.22
C ILE A 88 7.78 -13.25 -7.40
N GLU A 89 6.69 -13.39 -8.17
CA GLU A 89 5.92 -14.65 -8.19
C GLU A 89 6.09 -15.47 -9.47
N HIS A 90 5.88 -14.85 -10.64
CA HIS A 90 5.75 -15.60 -11.91
C HIS A 90 7.04 -15.65 -12.75
N HIS A 91 7.91 -14.63 -12.65
CA HIS A 91 9.09 -14.50 -13.50
C HIS A 91 10.36 -14.27 -12.65
N PRO A 92 10.74 -15.18 -11.74
CA PRO A 92 11.86 -14.95 -10.84
C PRO A 92 13.18 -14.69 -11.59
N LEU A 93 14.05 -13.89 -10.98
CA LEU A 93 15.40 -13.67 -11.48
C LEU A 93 16.23 -14.97 -11.44
N PRO A 94 17.32 -15.07 -12.22
CA PRO A 94 18.19 -16.23 -12.18
C PRO A 94 18.71 -16.53 -10.77
N ASN A 95 18.63 -17.79 -10.36
CA ASN A 95 19.00 -18.27 -9.01
C ASN A 95 18.16 -17.67 -7.87
N THR A 96 16.93 -17.24 -8.14
CA THR A 96 16.00 -16.76 -7.11
C THR A 96 14.77 -17.67 -7.09
N PRO A 97 14.30 -18.15 -5.93
CA PRO A 97 13.06 -18.92 -5.86
C PRO A 97 11.86 -18.02 -6.19
N PRO A 98 10.72 -18.57 -6.65
CA PRO A 98 9.48 -17.82 -6.68
C PRO A 98 9.03 -17.51 -5.25
N HIS A 99 8.48 -16.32 -5.05
CA HIS A 99 8.00 -15.82 -3.78
C HIS A 99 6.51 -15.52 -3.82
N ALA A 100 5.91 -15.44 -2.65
CA ALA A 100 4.58 -14.89 -2.45
C ALA A 100 4.61 -13.78 -1.41
N VAL A 101 3.88 -12.70 -1.67
CA VAL A 101 3.79 -11.58 -0.72
C VAL A 101 2.35 -11.30 -0.29
N LEU A 102 2.17 -11.06 1.01
CA LEU A 102 0.93 -10.52 1.57
C LEU A 102 1.09 -9.01 1.73
N MET A 103 0.30 -8.24 1.00
CA MET A 103 0.24 -6.78 1.09
C MET A 103 -0.94 -6.37 1.95
N GLN A 104 -0.68 -5.66 3.04
CA GLN A 104 -1.71 -5.10 3.92
C GLN A 104 -1.72 -3.58 3.80
N VAL A 105 -2.67 -3.05 3.04
CA VAL A 105 -2.82 -1.61 2.76
C VAL A 105 -3.82 -0.99 3.73
N ALA A 106 -3.51 0.17 4.27
CA ALA A 106 -4.50 1.00 4.97
C ALA A 106 -5.28 1.79 3.91
N TYR A 107 -6.60 1.63 3.88
CA TYR A 107 -7.45 2.46 3.03
C TYR A 107 -7.32 3.92 3.45
N GLY A 108 -7.21 4.86 2.50
CA GLY A 108 -7.09 6.28 2.83
C GLY A 108 -5.77 6.71 3.48
N ASP A 109 -4.72 5.89 3.47
CA ASP A 109 -3.40 6.20 4.05
C ASP A 109 -2.81 7.55 3.55
N HIS A 110 -2.39 8.41 4.48
CA HIS A 110 -1.87 9.75 4.16
C HIS A 110 -0.41 9.74 3.74
N GLN A 111 0.33 8.68 4.05
CA GLN A 111 1.75 8.54 3.82
C GLN A 111 2.02 7.68 2.58
N VAL A 112 1.25 6.60 2.38
CA VAL A 112 1.43 5.64 1.29
C VAL A 112 0.14 5.44 0.49
N SER A 113 0.08 6.02 -0.69
CA SER A 113 -1.14 6.03 -1.49
C SER A 113 -1.58 4.63 -1.92
N MET A 114 -2.83 4.25 -1.64
CA MET A 114 -3.39 2.93 -1.97
C MET A 114 -3.24 2.54 -3.45
N TRP A 115 -3.35 3.50 -4.38
CA TRP A 115 -3.15 3.25 -5.81
C TRP A 115 -1.74 2.76 -6.15
N THR A 116 -0.71 3.17 -5.40
CA THR A 116 0.65 2.66 -5.59
C THR A 116 0.76 1.18 -5.19
N ALA A 117 -0.01 0.75 -4.19
CA ALA A 117 -0.10 -0.64 -3.76
C ALA A 117 -0.94 -1.48 -4.72
N GLU A 118 -2.01 -0.92 -5.29
CA GLU A 118 -2.77 -1.59 -6.35
C GLU A 118 -1.94 -1.80 -7.61
N PHE A 119 -1.16 -0.79 -8.02
CA PHE A 119 -0.24 -0.94 -9.15
C PHE A 119 0.79 -2.04 -8.86
N MET A 120 1.35 -2.06 -7.64
CA MET A 120 2.23 -3.12 -7.18
C MET A 120 1.57 -4.50 -7.26
N ALA A 121 0.35 -4.63 -6.75
CA ALA A 121 -0.41 -5.88 -6.78
C ALA A 121 -0.63 -6.40 -8.21
N ARG A 122 -1.02 -5.51 -9.13
CA ARG A 122 -1.23 -5.83 -10.54
C ARG A 122 0.06 -6.30 -11.21
N SER A 123 1.18 -5.63 -10.94
CA SER A 123 2.48 -6.01 -11.50
C SER A 123 3.00 -7.36 -10.99
N ILE A 124 2.68 -7.73 -9.73
CA ILE A 124 3.01 -9.04 -9.17
C ILE A 124 2.12 -10.15 -9.75
N GLY A 125 0.86 -9.83 -10.05
CA GLY A 125 -0.18 -10.82 -10.32
C GLY A 125 -0.96 -11.24 -9.06
N ALA A 126 -0.89 -10.44 -7.99
CA ALA A 126 -1.53 -10.73 -6.72
C ALA A 126 -3.06 -10.77 -6.82
N LYS A 127 -3.70 -11.56 -5.95
CA LYS A 127 -5.16 -11.65 -5.83
C LYS A 127 -5.70 -10.69 -4.76
N LEU A 128 -6.89 -10.15 -4.98
CA LEU A 128 -7.55 -9.24 -4.05
C LEU A 128 -8.41 -10.02 -3.06
N ARG A 129 -8.22 -9.77 -1.77
CA ARG A 129 -9.19 -10.19 -0.76
C ARG A 129 -10.46 -9.35 -0.90
N VAL A 130 -11.60 -10.00 -1.13
CA VAL A 130 -12.91 -9.35 -1.30
C VAL A 130 -13.91 -9.77 -0.21
N PRO A 131 -14.86 -8.90 0.18
CA PRO A 131 -14.97 -7.48 -0.18
C PRO A 131 -13.76 -6.67 0.32
N ALA A 132 -13.26 -5.74 -0.49
CA ALA A 132 -12.05 -4.98 -0.15
C ALA A 132 -12.36 -3.78 0.77
N VAL A 133 -13.41 -3.04 0.46
CA VAL A 133 -13.99 -1.94 1.27
C VAL A 133 -15.51 -1.96 1.12
N GLU A 134 -16.24 -1.20 1.94
CA GLU A 134 -17.69 -1.06 1.76
C GLU A 134 -18.03 -0.42 0.40
N ALA A 135 -19.21 -0.76 -0.11
CA ALA A 135 -19.69 -0.23 -1.38
C ALA A 135 -19.72 1.31 -1.35
N GLY A 136 -19.16 1.94 -2.38
CA GLY A 136 -19.13 3.40 -2.52
C GLY A 136 -17.98 4.10 -1.77
N ARG A 137 -17.13 3.38 -1.01
CA ARG A 137 -15.94 4.01 -0.43
C ARG A 137 -14.90 4.37 -1.46
N HIS A 138 -14.53 3.39 -2.28
CA HIS A 138 -13.44 3.55 -3.22
C HIS A 138 -13.77 4.66 -4.24
N PRO A 139 -12.91 5.68 -4.42
CA PRO A 139 -13.25 6.86 -5.21
C PRO A 139 -13.21 6.62 -6.74
N ASP A 140 -12.58 5.54 -7.18
CA ASP A 140 -12.53 5.19 -8.61
C ASP A 140 -13.88 4.71 -9.14
N SER A 141 -14.18 5.06 -10.39
CA SER A 141 -15.36 4.54 -11.12
C SER A 141 -15.29 3.04 -11.41
N ASN A 142 -14.08 2.46 -11.42
CA ASN A 142 -13.84 1.02 -11.54
C ASN A 142 -12.81 0.57 -10.50
N PRO A 143 -13.24 0.40 -9.22
CA PRO A 143 -12.35 0.01 -8.13
C PRO A 143 -11.60 -1.29 -8.41
N TYR A 144 -10.32 -1.32 -8.08
CA TYR A 144 -9.48 -2.53 -8.15
C TYR A 144 -9.42 -3.19 -9.54
N VAL A 145 -9.60 -2.42 -10.63
CA VAL A 145 -9.61 -2.97 -11.99
C VAL A 145 -8.42 -3.88 -12.27
N ALA A 146 -8.68 -5.02 -12.91
CA ALA A 146 -7.70 -6.06 -13.23
C ALA A 146 -7.05 -6.76 -12.02
N LEU A 147 -7.64 -6.64 -10.82
CA LEU A 147 -7.32 -7.50 -9.69
C LEU A 147 -8.44 -8.52 -9.50
N GLU A 148 -8.10 -9.79 -9.73
CA GLU A 148 -9.02 -10.91 -9.51
C GLU A 148 -9.13 -11.26 -8.02
N PRO A 149 -10.31 -11.73 -7.56
CA PRO A 149 -10.47 -12.14 -6.17
C PRO A 149 -9.59 -13.34 -5.81
N VAL A 150 -9.24 -13.46 -4.53
CA VAL A 150 -8.64 -14.70 -3.99
C VAL A 150 -9.58 -15.87 -4.28
N PRO A 151 -9.11 -16.96 -4.92
CA PRO A 151 -9.95 -18.10 -5.24
C PRO A 151 -10.42 -18.82 -3.97
N ALA A 152 -11.52 -19.56 -4.07
CA ALA A 152 -11.97 -20.43 -2.99
C ALA A 152 -10.95 -21.55 -2.71
N GLY A 153 -10.82 -21.94 -1.45
CA GLY A 153 -9.89 -22.98 -0.98
C GLY A 153 -8.53 -22.43 -0.57
N ASP A 154 -7.56 -23.33 -0.46
CA ASP A 154 -6.20 -22.97 -0.05
C ASP A 154 -5.51 -22.12 -1.14
N PHE A 155 -5.01 -20.94 -0.75
CA PHE A 155 -4.29 -20.05 -1.65
C PHE A 155 -2.90 -19.71 -1.10
N THR A 156 -1.89 -19.90 -1.91
CA THR A 156 -0.47 -19.78 -1.53
C THR A 156 0.27 -18.66 -2.26
N GLY A 157 -0.35 -18.01 -3.26
CA GLY A 157 0.23 -16.91 -4.02
C GLY A 157 0.16 -15.57 -3.28
N SER A 158 0.51 -14.49 -3.99
CA SER A 158 0.49 -13.14 -3.44
C SER A 158 -0.93 -12.58 -3.29
N VAL A 159 -1.18 -11.85 -2.21
CA VAL A 159 -2.50 -11.32 -1.86
C VAL A 159 -2.42 -9.84 -1.50
N LEU A 160 -3.35 -9.06 -2.04
CA LEU A 160 -3.67 -7.71 -1.60
C LEU A 160 -4.85 -7.74 -0.63
N THR A 161 -4.66 -7.17 0.56
CA THR A 161 -5.73 -6.92 1.53
C THR A 161 -5.81 -5.43 1.83
N ILE A 162 -7.02 -4.89 1.81
CA ILE A 162 -7.31 -3.51 2.18
C ILE A 162 -7.92 -3.51 3.57
N TRP A 163 -7.41 -2.65 4.44
CA TRP A 163 -7.81 -2.51 5.84
C TRP A 163 -8.37 -1.11 6.06
N ASP A 164 -9.65 -1.03 6.42
CA ASP A 164 -10.41 0.22 6.46
C ASP A 164 -10.77 0.59 7.91
N ASN A 165 -10.52 1.83 8.32
CA ASN A 165 -10.91 2.34 9.64
C ASN A 165 -12.25 3.08 9.63
N GLY A 166 -13.05 2.95 8.57
CA GLY A 166 -14.39 3.50 8.51
C GLY A 166 -14.45 4.92 7.96
N PRO A 167 -15.66 5.42 7.63
CA PRO A 167 -15.82 6.80 7.18
C PRO A 167 -15.52 7.73 8.34
N GLU A 168 -15.18 8.98 8.02
CA GLU A 168 -15.19 10.03 9.02
C GLU A 168 -16.57 10.11 9.73
N GLY A 169 -16.58 10.06 11.06
CA GLY A 169 -17.80 10.01 11.87
C GLY A 169 -18.51 8.66 11.88
N GLY A 170 -17.94 7.62 11.26
CA GLY A 170 -18.52 6.29 11.13
C GLY A 170 -18.39 5.37 12.33
N GLY A 171 -17.86 5.88 13.46
CA GLY A 171 -17.80 5.14 14.72
C GLY A 171 -16.51 4.36 14.99
N SER A 172 -15.44 4.58 14.22
CA SER A 172 -14.10 4.13 14.63
C SER A 172 -13.54 4.99 15.76
N ASN A 173 -12.61 4.44 16.55
CA ASN A 173 -12.16 5.09 17.78
C ASN A 173 -11.45 6.43 17.52
N ASN A 174 -10.73 6.53 16.40
CA ASN A 174 -10.02 7.74 16.00
C ASN A 174 -10.77 8.56 14.94
N GLY A 175 -12.05 8.26 14.71
CA GLY A 175 -12.94 9.10 13.90
C GLY A 175 -13.06 8.69 12.43
N GLY A 176 -12.15 7.88 11.90
CA GLY A 176 -12.22 7.32 10.54
C GLY A 176 -11.45 8.15 9.52
N THR A 177 -11.48 7.71 8.26
CA THR A 177 -10.85 8.40 7.13
C THR A 177 -11.84 8.56 5.99
N VAL A 178 -11.70 9.63 5.22
CA VAL A 178 -12.47 9.81 3.97
C VAL A 178 -11.65 9.27 2.78
N PRO A 179 -12.27 9.07 1.59
CA PRO A 179 -11.52 8.70 0.40
C PRO A 179 -10.40 9.72 0.09
N PRO A 180 -9.17 9.27 -0.22
CA PRO A 180 -8.06 10.17 -0.49
C PRO A 180 -8.30 10.99 -1.76
N PRO A 181 -7.66 12.17 -1.92
CA PRO A 181 -7.86 12.99 -3.11
C PRO A 181 -7.45 12.25 -4.39
N ILE A 182 -8.30 12.30 -5.41
CA ILE A 182 -8.01 11.74 -6.75
C ILE A 182 -6.96 12.55 -7.51
N THR A 183 -6.70 13.80 -7.08
CA THR A 183 -5.62 14.64 -7.61
C THR A 183 -4.24 14.20 -7.08
N ASN A 184 -3.15 14.69 -7.66
CA ASN A 184 -1.78 14.37 -7.21
C ASN A 184 -1.36 15.17 -5.96
N LEU A 185 -2.17 15.05 -4.89
CA LEU A 185 -1.97 15.68 -3.59
C LEU A 185 -2.18 14.63 -2.50
N PRO A 186 -1.48 14.74 -1.36
CA PRO A 186 -1.75 13.90 -0.21
C PRO A 186 -3.03 14.37 0.49
N PRO A 187 -3.75 13.45 1.15
CA PRO A 187 -4.72 13.83 2.16
C PRO A 187 -4.01 14.51 3.35
N PHE A 188 -4.69 15.47 3.98
CA PHE A 188 -4.20 16.18 5.17
C PHE A 188 -5.30 16.22 6.22
N GLU A 189 -4.90 16.11 7.48
CA GLU A 189 -5.77 16.43 8.60
C GLU A 189 -6.02 17.95 8.68
N PRO A 190 -7.24 18.39 9.08
CA PRO A 190 -8.39 17.56 9.45
C PRO A 190 -9.27 17.13 8.26
N ASP A 191 -9.08 17.71 7.07
CA ASP A 191 -10.02 17.60 5.94
C ASP A 191 -10.25 16.17 5.43
N TYR A 192 -9.34 15.23 5.72
CA TYR A 192 -9.42 13.84 5.28
C TYR A 192 -9.60 12.82 6.41
N GLY A 193 -9.89 13.28 7.63
CA GLY A 193 -9.98 12.44 8.81
C GLY A 193 -8.62 11.94 9.30
N TYR A 194 -8.62 10.89 10.11
CA TYR A 194 -7.44 10.34 10.79
C TYR A 194 -6.54 9.55 9.83
N ASP A 195 -5.22 9.78 9.89
CA ASP A 195 -4.24 8.99 9.12
C ASP A 195 -4.20 7.51 9.54
N PRO A 196 -4.70 6.57 8.71
CA PRO A 196 -4.83 5.17 9.07
C PRO A 196 -3.52 4.38 8.92
N HIS A 197 -2.43 5.00 8.48
CA HIS A 197 -1.15 4.38 8.13
C HIS A 197 -0.62 3.33 9.12
N SER A 198 -0.87 3.53 10.41
CA SER A 198 -0.38 2.63 11.46
C SER A 198 -1.36 1.55 11.90
N LEU A 199 -2.61 1.59 11.46
CA LEU A 199 -3.67 0.76 12.01
C LEU A 199 -3.53 -0.73 11.66
N PRO A 200 -3.25 -1.14 10.41
CA PRO A 200 -3.17 -2.57 10.08
C PRO A 200 -2.05 -3.31 10.81
N ARG A 201 -0.97 -2.63 11.21
CA ARG A 201 0.09 -3.27 11.99
C ARG A 201 -0.25 -3.44 13.47
N LYS A 202 -1.20 -2.67 13.99
CA LYS A 202 -1.65 -2.70 15.39
C LYS A 202 -2.86 -3.63 15.60
N ASP A 203 -3.58 -3.93 14.53
CA ASP A 203 -4.78 -4.78 14.58
C ASP A 203 -4.43 -6.26 14.77
N ALA A 204 -5.10 -6.93 15.72
CA ALA A 204 -4.84 -8.32 16.06
C ALA A 204 -5.24 -9.30 14.94
N THR A 205 -6.34 -9.01 14.23
CA THR A 205 -6.82 -9.81 13.09
C THR A 205 -5.84 -9.71 11.93
N ALA A 206 -5.28 -8.51 11.70
CA ALA A 206 -4.24 -8.29 10.71
C ALA A 206 -2.92 -8.99 11.07
N GLN A 207 -2.53 -8.98 12.35
CA GLN A 207 -1.34 -9.70 12.82
C GLN A 207 -1.51 -11.22 12.69
N GLN A 208 -2.70 -11.75 12.96
CA GLN A 208 -3.01 -13.16 12.78
C GLN A 208 -2.86 -13.59 11.31
N GLN A 209 -3.30 -12.75 10.36
CA GLN A 209 -3.11 -12.99 8.93
C GLN A 209 -1.63 -13.13 8.55
N LYS A 210 -0.76 -12.29 9.13
CA LYS A 210 0.70 -12.40 8.95
C LYS A 210 1.24 -13.71 9.50
N SER A 211 0.77 -14.11 10.68
CA SER A 211 1.20 -15.35 11.34
C SER A 211 0.94 -16.55 10.44
N TYR A 212 -0.28 -16.69 9.91
CA TYR A 212 -0.62 -17.79 9.00
C TYR A 212 0.19 -17.74 7.70
N PHE A 213 0.38 -16.55 7.13
CA PHE A 213 1.12 -16.39 5.89
C PHE A 213 2.60 -16.73 6.04
N LEU A 214 3.22 -16.35 7.16
CA LEU A 214 4.66 -16.54 7.42
C LEU A 214 5.01 -17.91 8.03
N MET A 215 4.05 -18.83 8.17
CA MET A 215 4.34 -20.19 8.60
C MET A 215 5.34 -20.88 7.64
N PRO A 216 6.07 -21.91 8.11
CA PRO A 216 7.05 -22.62 7.30
C PRO A 216 6.49 -23.17 5.98
N ALA A 217 7.41 -23.56 5.08
CA ALA A 217 7.06 -24.17 3.81
C ALA A 217 6.16 -25.41 4.02
N GLY A 218 5.07 -25.49 3.24
CA GLY A 218 4.04 -26.54 3.38
C GLY A 218 2.88 -26.17 4.30
N GLU A 219 3.05 -25.16 5.16
CA GLU A 219 1.99 -24.66 6.06
C GLU A 219 1.57 -23.22 5.74
N GLY A 220 2.54 -22.37 5.40
CA GLY A 220 2.32 -20.97 5.06
C GLY A 220 1.37 -20.80 3.88
N LYS A 221 0.26 -20.10 4.12
CA LYS A 221 -0.77 -19.78 3.13
C LYS A 221 -1.56 -18.54 3.52
N PHE A 222 -2.30 -17.99 2.57
CA PHE A 222 -3.29 -16.98 2.89
C PHE A 222 -4.44 -17.62 3.68
N VAL A 223 -4.78 -17.02 4.82
CA VAL A 223 -5.98 -17.34 5.60
C VAL A 223 -6.74 -16.03 5.75
N ASP A 224 -7.99 -16.00 5.30
CA ASP A 224 -8.85 -14.85 5.56
C ASP A 224 -9.23 -14.85 7.04
N THR A 225 -8.64 -13.92 7.79
CA THR A 225 -8.88 -13.76 9.22
C THR A 225 -10.04 -12.80 9.52
N CYS A 226 -10.54 -12.12 8.49
CA CYS A 226 -11.69 -11.23 8.58
C CYS A 226 -12.99 -12.03 8.36
N ASP A 227 -14.14 -11.45 8.71
CA ASP A 227 -15.44 -12.00 8.30
C ASP A 227 -15.52 -11.98 6.77
N THR A 228 -15.75 -13.14 6.14
CA THR A 228 -15.73 -13.28 4.68
C THR A 228 -16.88 -12.55 3.98
N SER A 229 -17.92 -12.15 4.72
CA SER A 229 -19.04 -11.35 4.21
C SER A 229 -18.80 -9.84 4.31
N LEU A 230 -17.77 -9.40 5.06
CA LEU A 230 -17.49 -7.98 5.33
C LEU A 230 -16.08 -7.59 4.89
N PRO A 231 -15.81 -6.30 4.63
CA PRO A 231 -14.44 -5.78 4.49
C PRO A 231 -13.58 -6.04 5.73
N CYS A 232 -12.26 -6.10 5.54
CA CYS A 232 -11.35 -6.08 6.68
C CYS A 232 -11.30 -4.67 7.27
N THR A 233 -11.56 -4.56 8.58
CA THR A 233 -11.59 -3.28 9.26
C THR A 233 -10.53 -3.18 10.34
N THR A 234 -10.23 -1.94 10.75
CA THR A 234 -9.34 -1.63 11.87
C THR A 234 -9.97 -0.58 12.77
N ASP A 235 -9.30 -0.31 13.90
CA ASP A 235 -9.67 0.78 14.81
C ASP A 235 -11.12 0.69 15.33
N GLY A 236 -11.57 -0.54 15.61
CA GLY A 236 -12.89 -0.82 16.16
C GLY A 236 -14.05 -0.58 15.19
N TYR A 237 -13.77 -0.25 13.92
CA TYR A 237 -14.82 0.01 12.95
C TYR A 237 -15.62 -1.27 12.62
N VAL A 238 -16.95 -1.16 12.65
CA VAL A 238 -17.88 -2.23 12.26
C VAL A 238 -18.74 -1.75 11.08
N PRO A 239 -18.60 -2.34 9.88
CA PRO A 239 -19.40 -2.00 8.71
C PRO A 239 -20.89 -2.14 8.96
N GLY A 240 -21.70 -1.20 8.44
CA GLY A 240 -23.15 -1.17 8.67
C GLY A 240 -23.60 -0.90 10.11
N GLY A 241 -22.69 -0.59 11.03
CA GLY A 241 -22.96 -0.32 12.45
C GLY A 241 -23.49 1.08 12.77
N GLY A 242 -23.80 1.90 11.76
CA GLY A 242 -24.44 3.20 11.97
C GLY A 242 -25.84 3.02 12.56
N ARG A 243 -26.00 3.41 13.84
CA ARG A 243 -27.30 3.69 14.44
C ARG A 243 -27.78 5.08 14.02
#